data_AF-A0AAV5DA25-F1
#
_entry.id   AF-A0AAV5DA25-F1
#
_cell.length_a   1.000
_cell.length_b   1.000
_cell.length_c   1.000
_cell.angle_alpha   90.00
_cell.angle_beta   90.00
_cell.angle_gamma   90.00
#
_symmetry.space_group_name_H-M   'P 1'
#
loop_
_entity.id
_entity.type
_entity.pdbx_description
1 polymer ?
#
loop_
_entity_poly.entity_id
_entity_poly.type
_entity_poly.pdbx_seq_one_letter_code
_entity_poly.pdbx_strand_id
1 'polypeptide(L)'
;MDNVSGGTPEACSKTKKPRHLARSLTYHHHPYQGQGRHLPPSPSPSSFNPQASTPTQSVVLYTTSLRGVRRTFADCCAVRAALRGLRVAVDERDVSMDASLRREVQALLAARGRGFSLPQLLVGGRLVGGADEVRRLHEAGELRRVLEGAAGQDPAFVCGACGGFRFVPCRACDGSRKVFVEAEERARRCVECNENGLVRCPGCSS
;
A
#
# COMPACT_ATOMS: atom_id res chain seq x y z
N MET A 1 22.81 22.40 -70.96
CA MET A 1 21.64 23.26 -71.22
C MET A 1 20.61 22.94 -70.15
N ASP A 2 20.97 23.18 -68.88
CA ASP A 2 20.91 24.50 -68.19
C ASP A 2 19.44 24.83 -67.87
N ASN A 3 19.04 24.68 -66.60
CA ASN A 3 18.84 25.77 -65.61
C ASN A 3 17.74 26.75 -66.05
N VAL A 4 16.83 27.29 -65.24
CA VAL A 4 16.63 27.35 -63.78
C VAL A 4 15.28 28.08 -63.58
N SER A 5 14.59 27.79 -62.47
CA SER A 5 13.89 28.75 -61.57
C SER A 5 12.80 27.96 -60.84
N GLY A 6 12.77 27.86 -59.51
CA GLY A 6 13.23 28.80 -58.49
C GLY A 6 11.99 29.28 -57.75
N GLY A 7 11.81 28.85 -56.50
CA GLY A 7 10.71 29.29 -55.63
C GLY A 7 10.52 28.41 -54.40
N THR A 8 11.19 28.74 -53.30
CA THR A 8 10.87 28.33 -51.92
C THR A 8 10.49 29.61 -51.12
N PRO A 9 10.20 29.55 -49.81
CA PRO A 9 8.86 29.30 -49.25
C PRO A 9 8.45 30.38 -48.22
N GLU A 10 7.16 30.59 -47.96
CA GLU A 10 6.59 31.24 -46.74
C GLU A 10 5.06 31.36 -46.95
N ALA A 11 4.15 31.37 -45.99
CA ALA A 11 4.16 31.13 -44.55
C ALA A 11 2.72 30.75 -44.13
N CYS A 12 2.61 30.31 -42.89
CA CYS A 12 1.44 29.88 -42.13
C CYS A 12 0.21 30.82 -42.19
N SER A 13 -0.98 30.24 -42.33
CA SER A 13 -2.23 30.75 -41.72
C SER A 13 -3.29 29.66 -41.62
N LYS A 14 -3.13 28.75 -40.65
CA LYS A 14 -4.21 27.85 -40.22
C LYS A 14 -4.95 28.52 -39.07
N THR A 15 -6.12 29.05 -39.39
CA THR A 15 -7.14 29.60 -38.49
C THR A 15 -7.46 28.60 -37.36
N LYS A 16 -6.99 28.89 -36.15
CA LYS A 16 -7.35 28.14 -34.94
C LYS A 16 -8.73 28.60 -34.46
N LYS A 17 -9.75 27.74 -34.65
CA LYS A 17 -11.06 27.91 -34.01
C LYS A 17 -10.90 27.90 -32.48
N PRO A 18 -11.47 28.85 -31.73
CA PRO A 18 -11.39 28.86 -30.28
C PRO A 18 -12.28 27.75 -29.72
N ARG A 19 -11.68 26.73 -29.09
CA ARG A 19 -12.42 25.76 -28.28
C ARG A 19 -12.65 26.37 -26.90
N HIS A 20 -13.79 27.00 -26.73
CA HIS A 20 -14.36 27.30 -25.42
C HIS A 20 -14.66 25.98 -24.70
N LEU A 21 -13.83 25.60 -23.72
CA LEU A 21 -14.19 24.58 -22.73
C LEU A 21 -14.74 25.33 -21.52
N ALA A 22 -16.07 25.45 -21.46
CA ALA A 22 -16.76 25.88 -20.25
C ALA A 22 -16.57 24.80 -19.18
N ARG A 23 -15.78 25.11 -18.14
CA ARG A 23 -15.73 24.31 -16.91
C ARG A 23 -17.02 24.55 -16.13
N SER A 24 -18.04 23.74 -16.37
CA SER A 24 -19.19 23.63 -15.45
C SER A 24 -18.77 22.75 -14.28
N LEU A 25 -18.47 23.37 -13.14
CA LEU A 25 -18.40 22.72 -11.83
C LEU A 25 -19.75 22.90 -11.17
N THR A 26 -20.67 21.96 -11.41
CA THR A 26 -21.91 21.83 -10.63
C THR A 26 -21.94 20.43 -10.04
N TYR A 27 -21.40 20.32 -8.83
CA TYR A 27 -21.65 19.17 -7.96
C TYR A 27 -23.11 19.26 -7.55
N HIS A 28 -23.98 18.46 -8.18
CA HIS A 28 -25.37 18.35 -7.74
C HIS A 28 -25.40 17.65 -6.37
N HIS A 29 -25.53 18.45 -5.30
CA HIS A 29 -25.96 17.97 -4.00
C HIS A 29 -27.41 17.51 -4.11
N HIS A 30 -27.65 16.20 -4.04
CA HIS A 30 -28.98 15.68 -3.71
C HIS A 30 -29.19 15.75 -2.20
N PRO A 31 -30.18 16.51 -1.70
CA PRO A 31 -30.56 16.44 -0.30
C PRO A 31 -31.32 15.15 -0.06
N TYR A 32 -30.70 14.19 0.63
CA TYR A 32 -31.43 13.06 1.22
C TYR A 32 -32.21 13.59 2.43
N GLN A 33 -33.48 13.89 2.20
CA GLN A 33 -34.48 14.02 3.25
C GLN A 33 -35.08 12.61 3.45
N GLY A 34 -34.61 11.89 4.47
CA GLY A 34 -34.96 10.50 4.73
C GLY A 34 -35.33 10.29 6.20
N GLN A 35 -36.55 9.82 6.41
CA GLN A 35 -37.25 9.64 7.67
C GLN A 35 -36.54 8.66 8.63
N GLY A 36 -36.72 8.91 9.93
CA GLY A 36 -36.18 8.11 11.02
C GLY A 36 -36.56 6.63 10.91
N ARG A 37 -35.54 5.78 10.79
CA ARG A 37 -35.63 4.35 11.06
C ARG A 37 -34.78 4.06 12.28
N HIS A 38 -35.42 3.60 13.36
CA HIS A 38 -34.76 3.10 14.55
C HIS A 38 -33.71 2.05 14.17
N LEU A 39 -32.45 2.28 14.51
CA LEU A 39 -31.41 1.26 14.48
C LEU A 39 -31.63 0.29 15.65
N PRO A 40 -31.52 -1.04 15.45
CA PRO A 40 -31.49 -1.99 16.55
C PRO A 40 -30.21 -1.77 17.39
N PRO A 41 -30.24 -2.05 18.71
CA PRO A 41 -29.08 -1.85 19.57
C PRO A 41 -27.92 -2.73 19.14
N SER A 42 -26.73 -2.12 19.09
CA SER A 42 -25.45 -2.78 18.82
C SER A 42 -25.20 -3.88 19.85
N PRO A 43 -24.76 -5.10 19.44
CA PRO A 43 -24.28 -6.08 20.40
C PRO A 43 -23.04 -5.52 21.11
N SER A 44 -23.07 -5.57 22.44
CA SER A 44 -21.97 -5.19 23.33
C SER A 44 -20.66 -5.88 22.95
N PRO A 45 -19.49 -5.23 23.14
CA PRO A 45 -18.20 -5.84 22.84
C PRO A 45 -18.03 -7.06 23.75
N SER A 46 -18.03 -8.25 23.16
CA SER A 46 -17.65 -9.47 23.85
C SER A 46 -16.24 -9.27 24.41
N SER A 47 -16.12 -9.35 25.73
CA SER A 47 -14.87 -9.31 26.47
C SER A 47 -13.87 -10.27 25.82
N PHE A 48 -12.86 -9.71 25.15
CA PHE A 48 -11.70 -10.47 24.73
C PHE A 48 -11.02 -10.99 25.97
N ASN A 49 -11.18 -12.28 26.23
CA ASN A 49 -10.44 -13.00 27.25
C ASN A 49 -8.98 -13.10 26.77
N PRO A 50 -7.99 -12.48 27.42
CA PRO A 50 -6.60 -12.64 27.05
C PRO A 50 -6.11 -14.00 27.58
N GLN A 51 -6.51 -15.08 26.91
CA GLN A 51 -5.97 -16.40 27.19
C GLN A 51 -4.59 -16.52 26.55
N ALA A 52 -3.57 -16.55 27.43
CA ALA A 52 -2.24 -17.12 27.25
C ALA A 52 -1.73 -17.18 25.78
N SER A 53 -1.13 -16.09 25.31
CA SER A 53 -0.48 -16.06 24.00
C SER A 53 0.78 -16.93 24.02
N THR A 54 0.68 -18.18 23.58
CA THR A 54 1.82 -18.82 22.92
C THR A 54 2.32 -17.85 21.83
N PRO A 55 3.64 -17.62 21.68
CA PRO A 55 4.14 -16.70 20.68
C PRO A 55 3.65 -17.12 19.29
N THR A 56 2.69 -16.38 18.75
CA THR A 56 2.13 -16.64 17.42
C THR A 56 3.18 -16.35 16.37
N GLN A 57 3.34 -17.25 15.42
CA GLN A 57 4.35 -17.11 14.37
C GLN A 57 4.01 -15.90 13.49
N SER A 58 4.90 -14.92 13.41
CA SER A 58 4.67 -13.71 12.60
C SER A 58 4.77 -14.03 11.11
N VAL A 59 3.82 -13.51 10.32
CA VAL A 59 3.82 -13.65 8.85
C VAL A 59 3.90 -12.26 8.25
N VAL A 60 5.01 -11.98 7.56
CA VAL A 60 5.31 -10.66 7.01
C VAL A 60 5.48 -10.77 5.51
N LEU A 61 4.74 -9.97 4.74
CA LEU A 61 4.84 -9.93 3.29
C LEU A 61 5.36 -8.57 2.84
N TYR A 62 6.59 -8.52 2.33
CA TYR A 62 7.07 -7.36 1.57
C TYR A 62 6.45 -7.38 0.18
N THR A 63 5.80 -6.29 -0.18
CA THR A 63 5.03 -6.16 -1.41
C THR A 63 5.13 -4.74 -1.96
N THR A 64 4.50 -4.50 -3.10
CA THR A 64 4.20 -3.15 -3.58
C THR A 64 2.80 -3.13 -4.18
N SER A 65 2.07 -2.04 -3.93
CA SER A 65 0.80 -1.74 -4.61
C SER A 65 1.00 -1.03 -5.96
N LEU A 66 2.22 -0.56 -6.25
CA LEU A 66 2.53 0.11 -7.51
C LEU A 66 2.45 -0.85 -8.68
N ARG A 67 1.94 -0.34 -9.81
CA ARG A 67 1.71 -1.12 -11.04
C ARG A 67 2.75 -0.87 -12.13
N GLY A 68 3.88 -0.24 -11.78
CA GLY A 68 4.93 0.15 -12.72
C GLY A 68 5.58 -1.05 -13.43
N VAL A 69 5.79 -2.16 -12.71
CA VAL A 69 6.28 -3.41 -13.28
C VAL A 69 5.16 -4.44 -13.20
N ARG A 70 4.53 -4.74 -14.35
CA ARG A 70 3.34 -5.60 -14.43
C ARG A 70 3.56 -6.97 -13.79
N ARG A 71 4.71 -7.59 -14.07
CA ARG A 71 5.07 -8.91 -13.50
C ARG A 71 5.11 -8.85 -11.96
N THR A 72 5.85 -7.89 -11.40
CA THR A 72 5.93 -7.71 -9.94
C THR A 72 4.58 -7.45 -9.29
N PHE A 73 3.73 -6.63 -9.92
CA PHE A 73 2.38 -6.37 -9.41
C PHE A 73 1.53 -7.65 -9.41
N ALA A 74 1.57 -8.42 -10.51
CA ALA A 74 0.84 -9.69 -10.62
C ALA A 74 1.34 -10.70 -9.58
N ASP A 75 2.66 -10.84 -9.44
CA ASP A 75 3.29 -11.72 -8.45
C ASP A 75 2.90 -11.35 -7.00
N CYS A 76 2.91 -10.05 -6.67
CA CYS A 76 2.46 -9.55 -5.38
C CYS A 76 0.99 -9.89 -5.12
N CYS A 77 0.13 -9.72 -6.13
CA CYS A 77 -1.30 -10.04 -6.01
C CYS A 77 -1.53 -11.55 -5.83
N ALA A 78 -0.79 -12.39 -6.56
CA ALA A 78 -0.89 -13.84 -6.45
C ALA A 78 -0.49 -14.34 -5.04
N VAL A 79 0.64 -13.88 -4.51
CA VAL A 79 1.08 -14.26 -3.15
C VAL A 79 0.08 -13.76 -2.10
N ARG A 80 -0.42 -12.54 -2.22
CA ARG A 80 -1.46 -12.01 -1.33
C ARG A 80 -2.73 -12.86 -1.38
N ALA A 81 -3.18 -13.26 -2.56
CA ALA A 81 -4.36 -14.11 -2.72
C ALA A 81 -4.17 -15.50 -2.08
N ALA A 82 -3.00 -16.12 -2.27
CA ALA A 82 -2.67 -17.40 -1.65
C ALA A 82 -2.72 -17.32 -0.11
N LEU A 83 -2.11 -16.30 0.48
CA LEU A 83 -2.12 -16.09 1.94
C LEU A 83 -3.54 -15.82 2.48
N ARG A 84 -4.34 -15.00 1.77
CA ARG A 84 -5.75 -14.78 2.11
C ARG A 84 -6.56 -16.06 2.06
N GLY A 85 -6.35 -16.91 1.05
CA GLY A 85 -7.00 -18.22 0.94
C GLY A 85 -6.66 -19.16 2.11
N LEU A 86 -5.47 -19.00 2.70
CA LEU A 86 -5.02 -19.74 3.88
C LEU A 86 -5.47 -19.13 5.22
N ARG A 87 -6.17 -17.98 5.20
CA ARG A 87 -6.80 -17.34 6.36
C ARG A 87 -5.83 -17.01 7.50
N VAL A 88 -4.61 -16.61 7.15
CA VAL A 88 -3.58 -16.19 8.11
C VAL A 88 -3.53 -14.66 8.22
N ALA A 89 -3.26 -14.16 9.42
CA ALA A 89 -2.96 -12.76 9.65
C ALA A 89 -1.60 -12.42 9.05
N VAL A 90 -1.58 -11.45 8.13
CA VAL A 90 -0.35 -11.02 7.45
C VAL A 90 -0.07 -9.55 7.75
N ASP A 91 1.16 -9.25 8.14
CA ASP A 91 1.70 -7.89 8.14
C ASP A 91 2.20 -7.57 6.73
N GLU A 92 1.36 -6.87 5.95
CA GLU A 92 1.73 -6.40 4.62
C GLU A 92 2.61 -5.15 4.71
N ARG A 93 3.83 -5.24 4.19
CA ARG A 93 4.82 -4.17 4.16
C ARG A 93 4.99 -3.67 2.73
N ASP A 94 4.25 -2.63 2.38
CA ASP A 94 4.38 -1.98 1.06
C ASP A 94 5.64 -1.10 1.02
N VAL A 95 6.64 -1.54 0.27
CA VAL A 95 7.94 -0.85 0.18
C VAL A 95 7.88 0.49 -0.57
N SER A 96 6.76 0.77 -1.26
CA SER A 96 6.54 2.08 -1.89
C SER A 96 6.03 3.13 -0.92
N MET A 97 5.49 2.72 0.23
CA MET A 97 4.94 3.61 1.25
C MET A 97 6.00 4.09 2.25
N ASP A 98 7.11 3.38 2.35
CA ASP A 98 8.20 3.66 3.30
C ASP A 98 9.56 3.13 2.80
N ALA A 99 10.50 4.04 2.59
CA ALA A 99 11.85 3.72 2.14
C ALA A 99 12.64 2.87 3.13
N SER A 100 12.31 2.90 4.43
CA SER A 100 12.93 2.01 5.43
C SER A 100 12.60 0.55 5.15
N LEU A 101 11.35 0.24 4.79
CA LEU A 101 10.93 -1.11 4.40
C LEU A 101 11.65 -1.59 3.14
N ARG A 102 11.84 -0.69 2.17
CA ARG A 102 12.64 -0.99 0.97
C ARG A 102 14.09 -1.34 1.33
N ARG A 103 14.72 -0.54 2.21
CA ARG A 103 16.09 -0.79 2.68
C ARG A 103 16.19 -2.10 3.48
N GLU A 104 15.22 -2.37 4.34
CA GLU A 104 15.13 -3.59 5.16
C GLU A 104 15.12 -4.84 4.27
N VAL A 105 14.19 -4.94 3.33
CA VAL A 105 14.11 -6.12 2.44
C VAL A 105 15.33 -6.22 1.52
N GLN A 106 15.88 -5.10 1.06
CA GLN A 106 17.10 -5.09 0.26
C GLN A 106 18.29 -5.65 1.05
N ALA A 107 18.46 -5.25 2.31
CA ALA A 107 19.50 -5.77 3.19
C ALA A 107 19.31 -7.27 3.47
N LEU A 108 18.07 -7.70 3.75
CA LEU A 108 17.74 -9.11 3.98
C LEU A 108 18.04 -10.02 2.79
N LEU A 109 17.88 -9.51 1.57
CA LEU A 109 18.20 -10.23 0.34
C LEU A 109 19.70 -10.21 0.04
N ALA A 110 20.35 -9.06 0.23
CA ALA A 110 21.80 -8.92 0.06
C ALA A 110 22.58 -9.86 0.99
N ALA A 111 22.16 -9.99 2.25
CA ALA A 111 22.74 -10.93 3.21
C ALA A 111 22.65 -12.41 2.78
N ARG A 112 21.79 -12.74 1.80
CA ARG A 112 21.65 -14.06 1.20
C ARG A 112 22.21 -14.15 -0.22
N GLY A 113 22.95 -13.13 -0.67
CA GLY A 113 23.48 -13.06 -2.04
C GLY A 113 22.40 -12.93 -3.12
N ARG A 114 21.20 -12.47 -2.77
CA ARG A 114 20.07 -12.31 -3.70
C ARG A 114 19.90 -10.86 -4.13
N GLY A 115 19.57 -10.65 -5.39
CA GLY A 115 19.14 -9.33 -5.90
C GLY A 115 17.79 -8.91 -5.34
N PHE A 116 17.55 -7.60 -5.31
CA PHE A 116 16.24 -7.05 -4.89
C PHE A 116 15.12 -7.57 -5.79
N SER A 117 14.09 -8.12 -5.17
CA SER A 117 12.90 -8.63 -5.86
C SER A 117 11.70 -8.60 -4.92
N LEU A 118 10.51 -8.48 -5.50
CA LEU A 118 9.24 -8.52 -4.78
C LEU A 118 8.28 -9.49 -5.48
N PRO A 119 7.32 -10.06 -4.73
CA PRO A 119 7.18 -10.01 -3.27
C PRO A 119 8.28 -10.79 -2.51
N GLN A 120 8.39 -10.60 -1.19
CA GLN A 120 9.16 -11.48 -0.30
C GLN A 120 8.35 -11.84 0.95
N LEU A 121 8.20 -13.13 1.22
CA LEU A 121 7.49 -13.66 2.38
C LEU A 121 8.48 -14.06 3.49
N LEU A 122 8.25 -13.57 4.70
CA LEU A 122 8.93 -14.00 5.91
C LEU A 122 7.93 -14.64 6.87
N VAL A 123 8.38 -15.69 7.55
CA VAL A 123 7.61 -16.38 8.58
C VAL A 123 8.50 -16.60 9.80
N GLY A 124 8.08 -16.13 10.97
CA GLY A 124 8.88 -16.16 12.19
C GLY A 124 10.25 -15.48 12.03
N GLY A 125 10.33 -14.42 11.22
CA GLY A 125 11.59 -13.73 10.89
C GLY A 125 12.47 -14.44 9.85
N ARG A 126 12.12 -15.64 9.39
CA ARG A 126 12.88 -16.39 8.38
C ARG A 126 12.33 -16.12 6.97
N LEU A 127 13.22 -15.88 6.00
CA LEU A 127 12.81 -15.70 4.61
C LEU A 127 12.37 -17.03 4.01
N VAL A 128 11.10 -17.11 3.62
CA VAL A 128 10.52 -18.24 2.89
C VAL A 128 10.88 -18.14 1.40
N GLY A 129 10.75 -16.93 0.83
CA GLY A 129 11.13 -16.68 -0.56
C GLY A 129 10.28 -15.63 -1.25
N GLY A 130 10.47 -15.50 -2.56
CA GLY A 130 9.69 -14.63 -3.42
C GLY A 130 8.54 -15.36 -4.09
N ALA A 131 8.03 -14.78 -5.18
CA ALA A 131 6.82 -15.28 -5.86
C ALA A 131 6.92 -16.75 -6.26
N ASP A 132 8.03 -17.14 -6.90
CA ASP A 132 8.20 -18.48 -7.46
C ASP A 132 8.35 -19.53 -6.35
N GLU A 133 9.10 -19.22 -5.28
CA GLU A 133 9.21 -20.11 -4.12
C GLU A 133 7.86 -20.29 -3.43
N VAL A 134 7.13 -19.20 -3.17
CA VAL A 134 5.83 -19.26 -2.49
C VAL A 134 4.80 -20.00 -3.34
N ARG A 135 4.80 -19.77 -4.66
CA ARG A 135 3.91 -20.47 -5.59
C ARG A 135 4.15 -21.98 -5.56
N ARG A 136 5.40 -22.43 -5.64
CA ARG A 136 5.75 -23.86 -5.55
C ARG A 136 5.27 -24.48 -4.23
N LEU A 137 5.51 -23.81 -3.10
CA LEU A 137 5.06 -24.27 -1.80
C LEU A 137 3.52 -24.33 -1.70
N HIS A 138 2.83 -23.38 -2.33
CA HIS A 138 1.37 -23.35 -2.34
C HIS A 138 0.78 -24.50 -3.17
N GLU A 139 1.31 -24.71 -4.38
CA GLU A 139 0.90 -25.79 -5.29
C GLU A 139 1.18 -27.18 -4.72
N ALA A 140 2.29 -27.34 -3.98
CA ALA A 140 2.62 -28.57 -3.28
C ALA A 140 1.83 -28.80 -1.98
N GLY A 141 1.02 -27.82 -1.53
CA GLY A 141 0.29 -27.86 -0.26
C GLY A 141 1.17 -27.67 0.99
N GLU A 142 2.46 -27.42 0.82
CA GLU A 142 3.44 -27.26 1.91
C GLU A 142 3.40 -25.87 2.56
N LEU A 143 2.91 -24.85 1.85
CA LEU A 143 2.83 -23.49 2.39
C LEU A 143 1.99 -23.43 3.68
N ARG A 144 0.96 -24.28 3.80
CA ARG A 144 0.14 -24.38 5.02
C ARG A 144 0.98 -24.84 6.23
N ARG A 145 1.91 -25.77 6.03
CA ARG A 145 2.81 -26.26 7.09
C ARG A 145 3.81 -25.19 7.50
N VAL A 146 4.35 -24.44 6.52
CA VAL A 146 5.25 -23.32 6.79
C VAL A 146 4.56 -22.25 7.64
N LEU A 147 3.24 -22.06 7.45
CA LEU A 147 2.43 -21.08 8.18
C LEU A 147 1.80 -21.64 9.47
N GLU A 148 2.15 -22.85 9.88
CA GLU A 148 1.64 -23.43 11.13
C GLU A 148 2.03 -22.56 12.33
N GLY A 149 1.09 -22.32 13.24
CA GLY A 149 1.27 -21.41 14.38
C GLY A 149 1.09 -19.92 14.06
N ALA A 150 0.82 -19.55 12.81
CA ALA A 150 0.41 -18.18 12.48
C ALA A 150 -0.99 -17.87 13.02
N ALA A 151 -1.21 -16.64 13.47
CA ALA A 151 -2.53 -16.18 13.88
C ALA A 151 -3.51 -16.24 12.70
N GLY A 152 -4.75 -16.66 12.95
CA GLY A 152 -5.81 -16.66 11.95
C GLY A 152 -6.35 -15.25 11.68
N GLN A 153 -6.83 -15.01 10.47
CA GLN A 153 -7.55 -13.79 10.11
C GLN A 153 -8.64 -14.08 9.09
N ASP A 154 -9.80 -13.46 9.27
CA ASP A 154 -10.87 -13.46 8.28
C ASP A 154 -10.35 -12.81 6.98
N PRO A 155 -10.46 -13.48 5.82
CA PRO A 155 -10.12 -12.89 4.52
C PRO A 155 -10.86 -11.58 4.21
N ALA A 156 -12.04 -11.35 4.81
CA ALA A 156 -12.81 -10.12 4.67
C ALA A 156 -12.36 -9.00 5.63
N PHE A 157 -11.41 -9.27 6.54
CA PHE A 157 -10.90 -8.28 7.47
C PHE A 157 -10.29 -7.09 6.73
N VAL A 158 -10.79 -5.90 7.07
CA VAL A 158 -10.21 -4.62 6.68
C VAL A 158 -10.08 -3.78 7.94
N CYS A 159 -8.88 -3.24 8.18
CA CYS A 159 -8.67 -2.39 9.34
C CYS A 159 -9.51 -1.11 9.23
N GLY A 160 -10.38 -0.85 10.20
CA GLY A 160 -11.23 0.36 10.22
C GLY A 160 -10.45 1.67 10.32
N ALA A 161 -9.19 1.64 10.77
CA ALA A 161 -8.36 2.84 10.89
C ALA A 161 -7.62 3.22 9.60
N CYS A 162 -7.05 2.24 8.89
CA CYS A 162 -6.24 2.48 7.69
C CYS A 162 -6.83 1.92 6.39
N GLY A 163 -8.01 1.31 6.40
CA GLY A 163 -8.63 0.72 5.21
C GLY A 163 -7.80 -0.39 4.54
N GLY A 164 -6.85 -0.98 5.26
CA GLY A 164 -5.94 -2.02 4.73
C GLY A 164 -4.62 -1.49 4.17
N PHE A 165 -4.37 -0.17 4.17
CA PHE A 165 -3.12 0.41 3.67
C PHE A 165 -1.93 0.26 4.63
N ARG A 166 -2.16 -0.16 5.88
CA ARG A 166 -1.15 -0.32 6.95
C ARG A 166 -0.42 0.95 7.37
N PHE A 167 -0.76 2.09 6.76
CA PHE A 167 -0.27 3.42 7.09
C PHE A 167 -1.44 4.39 7.25
N VAL A 168 -1.24 5.41 8.10
CA VAL A 168 -2.16 6.54 8.27
C VAL A 168 -1.38 7.85 8.22
N PRO A 169 -2.01 8.98 7.86
CA PRO A 169 -1.38 10.29 7.99
C PRO A 169 -0.89 10.54 9.42
N CYS A 170 0.30 11.12 9.53
CA CYS A 170 0.86 11.51 10.81
C CYS A 170 -0.01 12.57 11.48
N ARG A 171 -0.37 12.35 12.75
CA ARG A 171 -1.22 13.27 13.52
C ARG A 171 -0.48 14.51 14.01
N ALA A 172 0.83 14.44 14.18
CA ALA A 172 1.63 15.58 14.63
C ALA A 172 1.86 16.64 13.54
N CYS A 173 1.76 16.26 12.26
CA CYS A 173 1.98 17.17 11.13
C CYS A 173 0.89 17.11 10.06
N ASP A 174 -0.21 16.41 10.32
CA ASP A 174 -1.31 16.14 9.39
C ASP A 174 -0.85 15.64 8.01
N GLY A 175 0.21 14.84 8.00
CA GLY A 175 0.82 14.32 6.77
C GLY A 175 1.65 15.32 5.96
N SER A 176 1.75 16.58 6.36
CA SER A 176 2.54 17.61 5.66
C SER A 176 4.06 17.43 5.81
N ARG A 177 4.49 16.59 6.77
CA ARG A 177 5.89 16.43 7.20
C ARG A 177 6.50 17.73 7.75
N LYS A 178 5.70 18.74 8.08
CA LYS A 178 6.14 20.04 8.58
C LYS A 178 5.46 20.37 9.90
N VAL A 179 6.24 20.73 10.91
CA VAL A 179 5.76 21.19 12.22
C VAL A 179 6.36 22.56 12.52
N PHE A 180 5.56 23.48 13.05
CA PHE A 180 6.06 24.79 13.46
C PHE A 180 6.57 24.71 14.89
N VAL A 181 7.76 25.23 15.14
CA VAL A 181 8.35 25.28 16.48
C VAL A 181 8.36 26.72 16.93
N GLU A 182 7.43 27.05 17.83
CA GLU A 182 7.23 28.41 18.36
C GLU A 182 8.53 29.00 18.93
N ALA A 183 9.27 28.20 19.72
CA ALA A 183 10.53 28.64 20.35
C ALA A 183 11.62 29.06 19.35
N GLU A 184 11.50 28.67 18.09
CA GLU A 184 12.47 28.98 17.04
C GLU A 184 11.87 29.80 15.89
N GLU A 185 10.58 30.16 16.00
CA GLU A 185 9.79 30.86 15.00
C GLU A 185 9.96 30.30 13.57
N ARG A 186 10.20 28.99 13.45
CA ARG A 186 10.45 28.33 12.17
C ARG A 186 9.80 26.97 12.08
N ALA A 187 9.56 26.56 10.85
CA ALA A 187 9.11 25.21 10.57
C ALA A 187 10.27 24.23 10.47
N ARG A 188 10.06 23.04 11.06
CA ARG A 188 10.96 21.90 11.00
C ARG A 188 10.27 20.72 10.34
N ARG A 189 11.09 19.74 9.93
CA ARG A 189 10.56 18.45 9.49
C ARG A 189 10.02 17.68 10.68
N CYS A 190 8.85 17.08 10.52
CA CYS A 190 8.29 16.17 11.51
C CYS A 190 9.22 14.96 11.69
N VAL A 191 9.47 14.57 12.94
CA VAL A 191 10.34 13.44 13.31
C VAL A 191 9.56 12.16 13.61
N GLU A 192 8.23 12.26 13.72
CA GLU A 192 7.37 11.13 14.07
C GLU A 192 6.92 10.30 12.86
N CYS A 193 7.14 10.80 11.64
CA CYS A 193 6.65 10.18 10.42
C CYS A 193 7.75 9.95 9.39
N ASN A 194 7.47 9.05 8.45
CA ASN A 194 8.38 8.76 7.35
C ASN A 194 8.42 9.90 6.31
N GLU A 195 9.12 9.67 5.20
CA GLU A 195 9.33 10.68 4.17
C GLU A 195 8.06 11.20 3.49
N ASN A 196 6.96 10.46 3.61
CA ASN A 196 5.66 10.73 3.01
C ASN A 196 4.67 11.36 4.01
N GLY A 197 5.09 11.67 5.25
CA GLY A 197 4.17 12.15 6.27
C GLY A 197 3.31 11.03 6.87
N LEU A 198 3.71 9.77 6.73
CA LEU A 198 2.93 8.61 7.16
C LEU A 198 3.55 7.93 8.38
N VAL A 199 2.69 7.30 9.19
CA VAL A 199 3.06 6.41 10.29
C VAL A 199 2.41 5.05 10.09
N ARG A 200 3.01 3.98 10.62
CA ARG A 200 2.37 2.66 10.59
C ARG A 200 1.06 2.70 11.38
N CYS A 201 0.05 2.00 10.88
CA CYS A 201 -1.28 2.01 11.46
C CYS A 201 -1.31 1.27 12.80
N PRO A 202 -1.49 1.95 13.95
CA PRO A 202 -1.40 1.32 15.27
C PRO A 202 -2.45 0.23 15.51
N GLY A 203 -3.55 0.23 14.76
CA GLY A 203 -4.61 -0.77 14.88
C GLY A 203 -4.38 -2.07 14.10
N CYS A 204 -3.35 -2.16 13.25
CA CYS A 204 -3.11 -3.38 12.47
C CYS A 204 -1.66 -3.58 12.01
N SER A 205 -0.73 -2.72 12.38
CA SER A 205 0.69 -2.92 12.15
C SER A 205 1.29 -3.60 13.38
N SER A 206 1.81 -4.81 13.20
CA SER A 206 2.63 -5.54 14.18
C SER A 206 4.10 -5.18 14.05
#